data_AF-A0A8H3YY86-F1
#
_entry.id   AF-A0A8H3YY86-F1
#
_cell.length_a   1.000
_cell.length_b   1.000
_cell.length_c   1.000
_cell.angle_alpha   90.00
_cell.angle_beta   90.00
_cell.angle_gamma   90.00
#
_symmetry.space_group_name_H-M   'P 1'
#
loop_
_entity.id
_entity.type
_entity.pdbx_description
1 polymer ?
#
loop_
_entity_poly.entity_id
_entity_poly.type
_entity_poly.pdbx_seq_one_letter_code
_entity_poly.pdbx_strand_id
1 'polypeptide(L)'
;MNTLRRISRQTPQCLRRFTTSSRPQRAAGVHDAFLDEMDPTKQAQAQPPAPNTDSLASDLTRLLGGTRQNTAGPNATRQRFSAPTGRPSAASHELALQELARVGGERGVLNQTPRKWKEGDVYAPHDLSIGEAKKWKKIVRRPEKDCFDMLGKNPMLFYKNLPLLDHFTSETGRIRAGKETGLRLRNQRRVARAVRRAIGIGLMPSVYRHPELDHDKLKITDYRQQRDIIN
;
A
#
# COMPACT_ATOMS: atom_id res chain seq x y z
N MET A 1 -39.07 -56.02 40.44
CA MET A 1 -39.71 -54.69 40.30
C MET A 1 -38.63 -53.69 39.87
N ASN A 2 -38.30 -53.67 38.58
CA ASN A 2 -38.67 -52.65 37.58
C ASN A 2 -37.82 -51.35 37.58
N THR A 3 -36.68 -51.44 36.90
CA THR A 3 -36.14 -50.53 35.85
C THR A 3 -36.10 -49.01 36.09
N LEU A 4 -34.87 -48.50 36.26
CA LEU A 4 -34.50 -47.10 35.99
C LEU A 4 -34.52 -46.83 34.47
N ARG A 5 -35.41 -45.94 34.02
CA ARG A 5 -35.51 -45.51 32.62
C ARG A 5 -34.40 -44.51 32.29
N ARG A 6 -33.48 -44.92 31.41
CA ARG A 6 -32.50 -44.06 30.74
C ARG A 6 -33.22 -43.25 29.66
N ILE A 7 -33.39 -41.95 29.87
CA ILE A 7 -33.97 -41.05 28.85
C ILE A 7 -32.89 -40.72 27.82
N SER A 8 -32.96 -41.35 26.64
CA SER A 8 -32.15 -40.96 25.49
C SER A 8 -32.72 -39.67 24.89
N ARG A 9 -31.96 -38.56 24.96
CA ARG A 9 -32.27 -37.37 24.16
C ARG A 9 -31.80 -37.61 22.73
N GLN A 10 -32.66 -38.19 21.90
CA GLN A 10 -32.50 -38.16 20.45
C GLN A 10 -32.72 -36.71 20.00
N THR A 11 -31.69 -36.10 19.42
CA THR A 11 -31.81 -34.83 18.71
C THR A 11 -32.51 -35.09 17.36
N PRO A 12 -33.57 -34.34 17.00
CA PRO A 12 -34.18 -34.49 15.70
C PRO A 12 -33.21 -33.98 14.63
N GLN A 13 -32.87 -34.87 13.70
CA GLN A 13 -32.08 -34.54 12.52
C GLN A 13 -32.83 -33.48 11.70
N CYS A 14 -32.23 -32.31 11.53
CA CYS A 14 -32.72 -31.26 10.65
C CYS A 14 -32.54 -31.70 9.19
N LEU A 15 -33.51 -32.44 8.65
CA LEU A 15 -33.60 -32.72 7.21
C LEU A 15 -33.93 -31.43 6.47
N ARG A 16 -32.90 -30.73 5.97
CA ARG A 16 -33.07 -29.65 4.99
C ARG A 16 -33.52 -30.25 3.66
N ARG A 17 -34.81 -30.13 3.34
CA ARG A 17 -35.32 -30.32 1.98
C ARG A 17 -34.83 -29.14 1.12
N PHE A 18 -33.98 -29.41 0.14
CA PHE A 18 -33.67 -28.46 -0.92
C PHE A 18 -34.80 -28.50 -1.95
N THR A 19 -35.60 -27.43 -2.02
CA THR A 19 -36.57 -27.23 -3.10
C THR A 19 -35.85 -26.56 -4.27
N THR A 20 -35.73 -27.27 -5.40
CA THR A 20 -35.22 -26.72 -6.65
C THR A 20 -36.39 -26.21 -7.48
N SER A 21 -36.69 -24.91 -7.42
CA SER A 21 -37.54 -24.26 -8.43
C SER A 21 -36.65 -23.47 -9.40
N SER A 22 -36.40 -24.07 -10.55
CA SER A 22 -35.82 -23.39 -11.71
C SER A 22 -36.93 -22.63 -12.44
N ARG A 23 -36.90 -21.29 -12.39
CA ARG A 23 -37.66 -20.44 -13.30
C ARG A 23 -36.68 -19.59 -14.10
N PRO A 24 -36.53 -19.78 -15.42
CA PRO A 24 -35.77 -18.84 -16.23
C PRO A 24 -36.60 -17.58 -16.46
N GLN A 25 -36.11 -16.44 -15.96
CA GLN A 25 -36.60 -15.13 -16.41
C GLN A 25 -35.98 -14.83 -17.78
N ARG A 26 -36.88 -14.64 -18.75
CA ARG A 26 -36.61 -14.20 -20.11
C ARG A 26 -36.00 -12.79 -20.05
N ALA A 27 -34.74 -12.66 -20.47
CA ALA A 27 -34.11 -11.36 -20.69
C ALA A 27 -34.75 -10.72 -21.94
N ALA A 28 -35.43 -9.60 -21.74
CA ALA A 28 -35.85 -8.72 -22.83
C ALA A 28 -34.82 -7.59 -22.95
N GLY A 29 -34.36 -7.33 -24.18
CA GLY A 29 -33.72 -6.08 -24.57
C GLY A 29 -32.19 -6.10 -24.66
N VAL A 30 -31.62 -6.78 -25.66
CA VAL A 30 -30.24 -6.52 -26.14
C VAL A 30 -30.23 -6.49 -27.66
N HIS A 31 -31.10 -5.70 -28.30
CA HIS A 31 -31.13 -5.61 -29.76
C HIS A 31 -31.53 -4.21 -30.28
N ASP A 32 -31.05 -3.11 -29.68
CA ASP A 32 -31.32 -1.76 -30.24
C ASP A 32 -30.06 -0.88 -30.36
N ALA A 33 -28.86 -1.46 -30.27
CA ALA A 33 -27.61 -0.70 -30.44
C ALA A 33 -27.07 -0.75 -31.88
N PHE A 34 -27.53 -1.68 -32.71
CA PHE A 34 -27.00 -1.90 -34.06
C PHE A 34 -27.79 -1.13 -35.14
N LEU A 35 -29.03 -0.72 -34.85
CA LEU A 35 -29.88 0.02 -35.78
C LEU A 35 -29.79 1.55 -35.62
N ASP A 36 -29.18 2.06 -34.54
CA ASP A 36 -28.95 3.49 -34.31
C ASP A 36 -27.65 4.00 -34.98
N GLU A 37 -26.85 3.10 -35.58
CA GLU A 37 -25.56 3.41 -36.24
C GLU A 37 -25.68 3.52 -37.78
N MET A 38 -26.86 3.29 -38.36
CA MET A 38 -27.11 3.30 -39.81
C MET A 38 -28.10 4.38 -40.27
N ASP A 39 -28.24 5.48 -39.51
CA ASP A 39 -29.02 6.66 -39.92
C ASP A 39 -28.11 7.73 -40.57
N PRO A 40 -28.18 7.96 -41.90
CA PRO A 40 -27.30 8.92 -42.61
C PRO A 40 -27.68 10.40 -42.39
N THR A 41 -28.65 10.70 -41.53
CA THR A 41 -29.20 12.07 -41.34
C THR A 41 -28.70 12.79 -40.09
N LYS A 42 -27.81 12.20 -39.27
CA LYS A 42 -27.22 12.84 -38.08
C LYS A 42 -25.77 13.32 -38.23
N GLN A 43 -25.14 13.18 -39.40
CA GLN A 43 -23.79 13.69 -39.67
C GLN A 43 -23.81 15.12 -40.22
N ALA A 44 -24.18 16.09 -39.38
CA ALA A 44 -23.99 17.50 -39.71
C ALA A 44 -23.73 18.31 -38.43
N GLN A 45 -22.49 18.23 -37.92
CA GLN A 45 -21.74 19.28 -37.20
C GLN A 45 -20.52 18.67 -36.49
N ALA A 46 -19.46 18.41 -37.26
CA ALA A 46 -18.10 18.30 -36.74
C ALA A 46 -17.13 18.71 -37.85
N GLN A 47 -16.68 19.96 -37.82
CA GLN A 47 -15.59 20.42 -38.67
C GLN A 47 -14.25 19.96 -38.07
N PRO A 48 -13.29 19.45 -38.87
CA PRO A 48 -11.92 19.25 -38.41
C PRO A 48 -11.19 20.61 -38.31
N PRO A 49 -10.30 20.82 -37.32
CA PRO A 49 -9.48 22.03 -37.27
C PRO A 49 -8.45 22.01 -38.42
N ALA A 50 -8.35 23.13 -39.14
CA ALA A 50 -7.37 23.34 -40.20
C ALA A 50 -5.92 23.31 -39.65
N PRO A 51 -4.93 22.89 -40.46
CA PRO A 51 -3.52 23.00 -40.09
C PRO A 51 -3.05 24.45 -40.17
N ASN A 52 -2.54 24.99 -39.06
CA ASN A 52 -1.88 26.29 -39.00
C ASN A 52 -0.55 26.22 -39.79
N THR A 53 -0.41 26.98 -40.87
CA THR A 53 0.76 26.96 -41.77
C THR A 53 1.92 27.86 -41.33
N ASP A 54 1.88 28.45 -40.13
CA ASP A 54 2.82 29.51 -39.75
C ASP A 54 4.00 29.07 -38.85
N SER A 55 4.15 27.78 -38.55
CA SER A 55 5.22 27.29 -37.66
C SER A 55 6.52 26.88 -38.36
N LEU A 56 6.55 26.70 -39.68
CA LEU A 56 7.74 26.20 -40.37
C LEU A 56 8.82 27.26 -40.61
N ALA A 57 8.44 28.55 -40.67
CA ALA A 57 9.40 29.65 -40.86
C ALA A 57 10.18 30.01 -39.58
N SER A 58 9.57 29.82 -38.41
CA SER A 58 10.19 30.12 -37.12
C SER A 58 11.20 29.06 -36.68
N ASP A 59 11.03 27.80 -37.11
CA ASP A 59 11.95 26.71 -36.79
C ASP A 59 13.19 26.68 -37.71
N LEU A 60 13.07 27.05 -38.99
CA LEU A 60 14.23 27.20 -39.89
C LEU A 60 15.16 28.35 -39.47
N THR A 61 14.61 29.41 -38.89
CA THR A 61 15.39 30.56 -38.38
C THR A 61 16.18 30.20 -37.12
N ARG A 62 15.67 29.27 -36.28
CA ARG A 62 16.39 28.74 -35.11
C ARG A 62 17.48 27.72 -35.47
N LEU A 63 17.33 27.02 -36.60
CA LEU A 63 18.30 26.02 -37.04
C LEU A 63 19.53 26.63 -37.75
N LEU A 64 19.36 27.76 -38.46
CA LEU A 64 20.47 28.49 -39.11
C LEU A 64 21.10 29.58 -38.23
N GLY A 65 20.40 30.04 -37.18
CA GLY A 65 20.90 31.00 -36.20
C GLY A 65 21.73 30.33 -35.11
N GLY A 66 23.00 30.05 -35.40
CA GLY A 66 23.95 29.44 -34.46
C GLY A 66 23.96 30.11 -33.08
N THR A 67 23.36 29.45 -32.09
CA THR A 67 23.51 29.81 -30.68
C THR A 67 24.90 29.38 -30.23
N ARG A 68 25.78 30.37 -30.09
CA ARG A 68 27.05 30.23 -29.38
C ARG A 68 26.75 29.90 -27.92
N GLN A 69 26.73 28.62 -27.59
CA GLN A 69 26.81 28.17 -26.21
C GLN A 69 28.28 28.26 -25.79
N ASN A 70 28.58 29.15 -24.85
CA ASN A 70 29.83 29.10 -24.11
C ASN A 70 29.86 27.77 -23.33
N THR A 71 30.55 26.77 -23.86
CA THR A 71 30.94 25.59 -23.10
C THR A 71 31.98 26.02 -22.08
N ALA A 72 31.52 26.35 -20.87
CA ALA A 72 32.40 26.45 -19.72
C ALA A 72 33.03 25.07 -19.48
N GLY A 73 34.36 24.99 -19.58
CA GLY A 73 35.11 23.77 -19.33
C GLY A 73 34.87 23.22 -17.91
N PRO A 74 35.24 21.95 -17.64
CA PRO A 74 35.08 21.35 -16.32
C PRO A 74 36.01 22.06 -15.33
N ASN A 75 35.46 23.03 -14.59
CA ASN A 75 36.17 23.65 -13.48
C ASN A 75 36.34 22.59 -12.39
N ALA A 76 37.58 22.11 -12.23
CA ALA A 76 37.99 21.14 -11.24
C ALA A 76 38.01 21.78 -9.83
N THR A 77 36.83 22.14 -9.33
CA THR A 77 36.61 22.43 -7.92
C THR A 77 35.54 21.48 -7.43
N ARG A 78 35.95 20.22 -7.20
CA ARG A 78 35.24 19.36 -6.26
C ARG A 78 35.29 20.07 -4.91
N GLN A 79 34.23 20.78 -4.56
CA GLN A 79 33.98 21.13 -3.17
C GLN A 79 33.80 19.81 -2.42
N ARG A 80 34.90 19.31 -1.84
CA ARG A 80 34.86 18.32 -0.80
C ARG A 80 33.96 18.91 0.28
N PHE A 81 32.82 18.29 0.54
CA PHE A 81 32.07 18.51 1.77
C PHE A 81 32.98 18.14 2.94
N SER A 82 33.81 19.08 3.40
CA SER A 82 34.52 18.97 4.66
C SER A 82 33.48 19.14 5.75
N ALA A 83 33.18 18.07 6.48
CA ALA A 83 32.42 18.17 7.72
C ALA A 83 33.11 19.22 8.61
N PRO A 84 32.40 20.28 9.07
CA PRO A 84 33.03 21.31 9.88
C PRO A 84 33.39 20.70 11.24
N THR A 85 34.68 20.59 11.54
CA THR A 85 35.22 20.14 12.83
C THR A 85 35.19 21.24 13.91
N GLY A 86 34.30 22.23 13.78
CA GLY A 86 34.11 23.31 14.74
C GLY A 86 32.88 23.05 15.60
N ARG A 87 33.00 23.26 16.93
CA ARG A 87 31.84 23.31 17.82
C ARG A 87 30.88 24.40 17.31
N PRO A 88 29.59 24.11 17.10
CA PRO A 88 28.63 25.09 16.60
C PRO A 88 28.61 26.30 17.53
N SER A 89 28.64 27.51 16.95
CA SER A 89 28.50 28.75 17.74
C SER A 89 27.14 28.77 18.43
N ALA A 90 27.03 29.45 19.58
CA ALA A 90 25.77 29.55 20.32
C ALA A 90 24.59 30.03 19.44
N ALA A 91 24.86 30.93 18.47
CA ALA A 91 23.86 31.40 17.50
C ALA A 91 23.39 30.30 16.52
N SER A 92 24.29 29.41 16.07
CA SER A 92 23.90 28.27 15.23
C SER A 92 23.09 27.22 15.99
N HIS A 93 23.35 27.05 17.29
CA HIS A 93 22.58 26.19 18.18
C HIS A 93 21.18 26.77 18.45
N GLU A 94 21.08 28.08 18.66
CA GLU A 94 19.80 28.79 18.83
C GLU A 94 18.91 28.68 17.58
N LEU A 95 19.48 28.88 16.40
CA LEU A 95 18.78 28.67 15.12
C LEU A 95 18.36 27.20 14.94
N ALA A 96 19.20 26.24 15.35
CA ALA A 96 18.85 24.81 15.30
C ALA A 96 17.69 24.47 16.24
N LEU A 97 17.65 25.04 17.45
CA LEU A 97 16.53 24.88 18.39
C LEU A 97 15.24 25.51 17.87
N GLN A 98 15.32 26.68 17.24
CA GLN A 98 14.18 27.34 16.61
C GLN A 98 13.64 26.50 15.43
N GLU A 99 14.53 25.95 14.62
CA GLU A 99 14.16 25.05 13.52
C GLU A 99 13.55 23.74 14.05
N LEU A 100 14.07 23.18 15.16
CA LEU A 100 13.48 22.01 15.81
C LEU A 100 12.08 22.31 16.38
N ALA A 101 11.86 23.50 16.95
CA ALA A 101 10.55 23.95 17.40
C ALA A 101 9.56 24.12 16.21
N ARG A 102 10.05 24.65 15.08
CA ARG A 102 9.30 24.73 13.81
C ARG A 102 8.94 23.34 13.29
N VAL A 103 9.90 22.43 13.26
CA VAL A 103 9.76 21.03 12.80
C VAL A 103 8.85 20.22 13.74
N GLY A 104 8.89 20.49 15.04
CA GLY A 104 7.96 19.93 16.02
C GLY A 104 6.51 20.30 15.69
N GLY A 105 6.27 21.54 15.27
CA GLY A 105 4.99 21.98 14.71
C GLY A 105 4.66 21.35 13.35
N GLU A 106 5.67 21.23 12.47
CA GLU A 106 5.53 20.68 11.11
C GLU A 106 4.97 19.25 11.13
N ARG A 107 5.46 18.39 12.03
CA ARG A 107 4.95 17.01 12.18
C ARG A 107 3.46 16.98 12.51
N GLY A 108 3.00 17.91 13.34
CA GLY A 108 1.59 18.07 13.69
C GLY A 108 0.74 18.41 12.46
N VAL A 109 1.22 19.31 11.60
CA VAL A 109 0.56 19.70 10.35
C VAL A 109 0.58 18.57 9.33
N LEU A 110 1.71 17.88 9.15
CA LEU A 110 1.84 16.73 8.25
C LEU A 110 0.88 15.59 8.62
N ASN A 111 0.62 15.38 9.91
CA ASN A 111 -0.35 14.40 10.40
C ASN A 111 -1.82 14.77 10.06
N GLN A 112 -2.11 16.05 9.79
CA GLN A 112 -3.43 16.52 9.38
C GLN A 112 -3.71 16.26 7.89
N THR A 113 -2.67 16.03 7.08
CA THR A 113 -2.75 15.68 5.66
C THR A 113 -2.41 14.19 5.45
N PRO A 114 -3.37 13.27 5.67
CA PRO A 114 -3.09 11.83 5.65
C PRO A 114 -2.84 11.26 4.24
N ARG A 115 -3.18 12.00 3.18
CA ARG A 115 -2.92 11.59 1.79
C ARG A 115 -1.45 11.82 1.46
N LYS A 116 -0.76 10.76 1.04
CA LYS A 116 0.60 10.83 0.49
C LYS A 116 0.52 11.04 -1.02
N TRP A 117 0.75 12.28 -1.44
CA TRP A 117 0.82 12.65 -2.85
C TRP A 117 2.06 12.08 -3.52
N LYS A 118 1.92 11.64 -4.77
CA LYS A 118 3.03 11.23 -5.62
C LYS A 118 3.25 12.25 -6.73
N GLU A 119 4.46 12.29 -7.25
CA GLU A 119 4.76 13.06 -8.46
C GLU A 119 3.89 12.54 -9.62
N GLY A 120 3.26 13.46 -10.35
CA GLY A 120 2.33 13.15 -11.43
C GLY A 120 0.86 12.96 -11.01
N ASP A 121 0.55 12.94 -9.71
CA ASP A 121 -0.84 13.00 -9.26
C ASP A 121 -1.43 14.39 -9.54
N VAL A 122 -2.50 14.45 -10.31
CA VAL A 122 -3.26 15.70 -10.53
C VAL A 122 -4.11 15.98 -9.28
N TYR A 123 -4.08 17.22 -8.81
CA TYR A 123 -4.91 17.69 -7.71
C TYR A 123 -5.94 18.71 -8.19
N ALA A 124 -7.12 18.69 -7.58
CA ALA A 124 -8.06 19.80 -7.61
C ALA A 124 -8.02 20.55 -6.26
N PRO A 125 -8.41 21.83 -6.21
CA PRO A 125 -8.50 22.56 -4.94
C PRO A 125 -9.35 21.84 -3.88
N HIS A 126 -10.35 21.06 -4.30
CA HIS A 126 -11.18 20.25 -3.41
C HIS A 126 -10.40 19.13 -2.68
N ASP A 127 -9.34 18.59 -3.29
CA ASP A 127 -8.54 17.50 -2.70
C ASP A 127 -7.76 17.93 -1.44
N LEU A 128 -7.60 19.24 -1.24
CA LEU A 128 -6.94 19.83 -0.08
C LEU A 128 -7.91 20.14 1.07
N SER A 129 -9.21 19.86 0.87
CA SER A 129 -10.23 20.10 1.89
C SER A 129 -10.13 19.11 3.05
N ILE A 130 -10.53 19.58 4.23
CA ILE A 130 -10.64 18.77 5.46
C ILE A 130 -11.57 17.56 5.24
N GLY A 131 -12.59 17.70 4.40
CA GLY A 131 -13.51 16.61 4.06
C GLY A 131 -12.80 15.43 3.38
N GLU A 132 -11.95 15.72 2.39
CA GLU A 132 -11.13 14.73 1.70
C GLU A 132 -10.08 14.13 2.65
N ALA A 133 -9.36 14.96 3.41
CA ALA A 133 -8.42 14.48 4.42
C ALA A 133 -9.06 13.45 5.38
N LYS A 134 -10.30 13.69 5.83
CA LYS A 134 -11.06 12.73 6.66
C LYS A 134 -11.38 11.43 5.92
N LYS A 135 -11.69 11.47 4.63
CA LYS A 135 -11.89 10.25 3.80
C LYS A 135 -10.60 9.45 3.74
N TRP A 136 -9.48 10.09 3.42
CA TRP A 136 -8.16 9.45 3.34
C TRP A 136 -7.72 8.83 4.67
N LYS A 137 -8.04 9.45 5.81
CA LYS A 137 -7.76 8.89 7.14
C LYS A 137 -8.50 7.57 7.43
N LYS A 138 -9.71 7.39 6.86
CA LYS A 138 -10.52 6.19 7.07
C LYS A 138 -10.13 5.01 6.18
N ILE A 139 -9.43 5.27 5.06
CA ILE A 139 -9.09 4.23 4.10
C ILE A 139 -7.93 3.38 4.65
N VAL A 140 -8.27 2.24 5.26
CA VAL A 140 -7.28 1.20 5.58
C VAL A 140 -6.97 0.43 4.30
N ARG A 141 -5.80 0.70 3.70
CA ARG A 141 -5.36 0.02 2.48
C ARG A 141 -4.97 -1.42 2.81
N ARG A 142 -5.77 -2.37 2.32
CA ARG A 142 -5.30 -3.76 2.20
C ARG A 142 -4.46 -3.88 0.94
N PRO A 143 -3.42 -4.72 0.92
CA PRO A 143 -2.74 -5.05 -0.31
C PRO A 143 -3.76 -5.69 -1.27
N GLU A 144 -3.77 -5.22 -2.52
CA GLU A 144 -4.70 -5.71 -3.54
C GLU A 144 -4.35 -7.15 -3.97
N LYS A 145 -3.04 -7.44 -4.02
CA LYS A 145 -2.50 -8.73 -4.43
C LYS A 145 -1.75 -9.37 -3.26
N ASP A 146 -1.92 -10.67 -3.13
CA ASP A 146 -1.21 -11.50 -2.15
C ASP A 146 0.28 -11.60 -2.52
N CYS A 147 1.17 -11.39 -1.55
CA CYS A 147 2.61 -11.45 -1.76
C CYS A 147 3.11 -12.82 -2.26
N PHE A 148 2.50 -13.92 -1.83
CA PHE A 148 2.87 -15.27 -2.28
C PHE A 148 2.39 -15.56 -3.70
N ASP A 149 1.23 -15.00 -4.09
CA ASP A 149 0.73 -15.11 -5.45
C ASP A 149 1.60 -14.30 -6.42
N MET A 150 2.02 -13.09 -6.02
CA MET A 150 2.96 -12.27 -6.79
C MET A 150 4.32 -12.95 -6.97
N LEU A 151 4.82 -13.61 -5.92
CA LEU A 151 6.11 -14.32 -5.96
C LEU A 151 6.01 -15.71 -6.63
N GLY A 152 4.79 -16.26 -6.79
CA GLY A 152 4.57 -17.59 -7.34
C GLY A 152 5.13 -18.72 -6.46
N LYS A 153 5.19 -18.53 -5.13
CA LYS A 153 5.77 -19.52 -4.21
C LYS A 153 4.74 -20.04 -3.21
N ASN A 154 4.81 -21.33 -2.90
CA ASN A 154 3.91 -21.95 -1.95
C ASN A 154 4.39 -21.70 -0.50
N PRO A 155 3.59 -20.98 0.34
CA PRO A 155 3.99 -20.67 1.71
C PRO A 155 4.18 -21.89 2.61
N MET A 156 3.57 -23.04 2.28
CA MET A 156 3.71 -24.29 3.04
C MET A 156 5.17 -24.76 3.17
N LEU A 157 5.98 -24.48 2.16
CA LEU A 157 7.35 -24.97 2.07
C LEU A 157 8.30 -24.20 2.99
N PHE A 158 7.99 -22.96 3.32
CA PHE A 158 8.86 -22.07 4.09
C PHE A 158 8.74 -22.24 5.61
N TYR A 159 8.43 -23.45 6.09
CA TYR A 159 8.28 -23.69 7.54
C TYR A 159 9.59 -23.54 8.32
N LYS A 160 10.74 -23.61 7.64
CA LYS A 160 12.08 -23.40 8.24
C LYS A 160 12.49 -21.93 8.30
N ASN A 161 11.84 -21.05 7.53
CA ASN A 161 12.16 -19.63 7.50
C ASN A 161 11.35 -18.90 8.58
N LEU A 162 11.94 -18.77 9.77
CA LEU A 162 11.29 -18.13 10.92
C LEU A 162 10.92 -16.66 10.67
N PRO A 163 11.82 -15.79 10.16
CA PRO A 163 11.49 -14.39 9.88
C PRO A 163 10.25 -14.20 9.00
N LEU A 164 10.06 -15.10 8.03
CA LEU A 164 8.89 -15.05 7.15
C LEU A 164 7.59 -15.41 7.89
N LEU A 165 7.59 -16.50 8.66
CA LEU A 165 6.41 -16.94 9.41
C LEU A 165 6.04 -15.98 10.53
N ASP A 166 7.06 -15.40 11.14
CA ASP A 166 6.96 -14.43 12.21
C ASP A 166 6.17 -13.18 11.80
N HIS A 167 6.32 -12.70 10.56
CA HIS A 167 5.52 -11.61 10.00
C HIS A 167 4.00 -11.89 10.05
N PHE A 168 3.60 -13.16 9.94
CA PHE A 168 2.20 -13.61 9.99
C PHE A 168 1.73 -14.03 11.39
N THR A 169 2.57 -13.82 12.39
CA THR A 169 2.28 -14.15 13.79
C THR A 169 2.19 -12.86 14.60
N SER A 170 1.36 -12.85 15.63
CA SER A 170 1.23 -11.75 16.58
C SER A 170 2.37 -11.82 17.60
N GLU A 171 2.55 -10.74 18.36
CA GLU A 171 3.52 -10.67 19.46
C GLU A 171 3.27 -11.77 20.51
N THR A 172 2.00 -12.16 20.71
CA THR A 172 1.59 -13.28 21.59
C THR A 172 1.70 -14.66 20.92
N GLY A 173 2.39 -14.81 19.79
CA GLY A 173 2.52 -16.11 19.10
C GLY A 173 1.27 -16.62 18.38
N ARG A 174 0.17 -15.85 18.35
CA ARG A 174 -1.07 -16.21 17.63
C ARG A 174 -0.96 -15.92 16.13
N ILE A 175 -1.50 -16.79 15.28
CA ILE A 175 -1.55 -16.56 13.82
C ILE A 175 -2.51 -15.40 13.52
N ARG A 176 -2.02 -14.39 12.78
CA ARG A 176 -2.81 -13.19 12.40
C ARG A 176 -3.99 -13.55 11.50
N ALA A 177 -5.07 -12.77 11.60
CA ALA A 177 -6.26 -12.98 10.78
C ALA A 177 -6.00 -12.57 9.31
N GLY A 178 -6.73 -13.16 8.37
CA GLY A 178 -6.62 -12.81 6.94
C GLY A 178 -6.87 -11.31 6.65
N LYS A 179 -7.64 -10.64 7.51
CA LYS A 179 -7.89 -9.19 7.45
C LYS A 179 -6.63 -8.36 7.73
N GLU A 180 -5.74 -8.87 8.59
CA GLU A 180 -4.50 -8.21 8.99
C GLU A 180 -3.36 -8.56 8.03
N THR A 181 -3.29 -9.82 7.58
CA THR A 181 -2.24 -10.28 6.67
C THR A 181 -2.48 -9.84 5.22
N GLY A 182 -3.74 -9.63 4.82
CA GLY A 182 -4.10 -9.29 3.45
C GLY A 182 -3.87 -10.42 2.44
N LEU A 183 -3.66 -11.66 2.91
CA LEU A 183 -3.44 -12.83 2.06
C LEU A 183 -4.75 -13.39 1.53
N ARG A 184 -4.68 -14.10 0.41
CA ARG A 184 -5.81 -14.89 -0.11
C ARG A 184 -6.09 -16.05 0.84
N LEU A 185 -7.36 -16.42 1.00
CA LEU A 185 -7.78 -17.49 1.93
C LEU A 185 -7.07 -18.84 1.70
N ARG A 186 -6.70 -19.17 0.45
CA ARG A 186 -5.94 -20.39 0.14
C ARG A 186 -4.51 -20.32 0.69
N ASN A 187 -3.83 -19.20 0.50
CA ASN A 187 -2.47 -18.99 0.99
C ASN A 187 -2.44 -18.78 2.49
N GLN A 188 -3.40 -18.07 3.08
CA GLN A 188 -3.55 -17.94 4.53
C GLN A 188 -3.62 -19.32 5.22
N ARG A 189 -4.39 -20.26 4.68
CA ARG A 189 -4.45 -21.65 5.22
C ARG A 189 -3.10 -22.36 5.12
N ARG A 190 -2.36 -22.12 4.03
CA ARG A 190 -1.04 -22.71 3.79
C ARG A 190 0.02 -22.12 4.73
N VAL A 191 0.05 -20.80 4.91
CA VAL A 191 0.87 -20.10 5.92
C VAL A 191 0.55 -20.63 7.31
N ALA A 192 -0.73 -20.73 7.67
CA ALA A 192 -1.14 -21.23 8.98
C ALA A 192 -0.69 -22.68 9.22
N ARG A 193 -0.66 -23.52 8.18
CA ARG A 193 -0.10 -24.88 8.24
C ARG A 193 1.42 -24.87 8.39
N ALA A 194 2.12 -23.98 7.69
CA ALA A 194 3.57 -23.81 7.84
C ALA A 194 3.95 -23.37 9.26
N VAL A 195 3.22 -22.40 9.83
CA VAL A 195 3.38 -21.95 11.22
C VAL A 195 3.16 -23.10 12.20
N ARG A 196 2.03 -23.83 12.09
CA ARG A 196 1.76 -24.97 12.97
C ARG A 196 2.80 -26.08 12.84
N ARG A 197 3.34 -26.30 11.63
CA ARG A 197 4.45 -27.24 11.42
C ARG A 197 5.70 -26.77 12.16
N ALA A 198 6.08 -25.50 12.03
CA ALA A 198 7.24 -24.92 12.69
C ALA A 198 7.14 -24.99 14.23
N ILE A 199 5.94 -24.76 14.79
CA ILE A 199 5.67 -24.94 16.21
C ILE A 199 5.78 -26.42 16.62
N GLY A 200 5.16 -27.32 15.85
CA GLY A 200 5.13 -28.75 16.18
C GLY A 200 6.51 -29.43 16.16
N ILE A 201 7.45 -28.92 15.37
CA ILE A 201 8.85 -29.38 15.36
C ILE A 201 9.75 -28.65 16.36
N GLY A 202 9.23 -27.65 17.07
CA GLY A 202 9.99 -26.88 18.06
C GLY A 202 10.88 -25.76 17.51
N LEU A 203 10.68 -25.32 16.26
CA LEU A 203 11.43 -24.16 15.73
C LEU A 203 10.87 -22.83 16.23
N MET A 204 9.55 -22.71 16.39
CA MET A 204 8.89 -21.43 16.72
C MET A 204 8.08 -21.52 18.01
N PRO A 205 8.15 -20.52 18.92
CA PRO A 205 7.32 -20.48 20.11
C PRO A 205 5.83 -20.30 19.78
N SER A 206 4.96 -20.83 20.64
CA SER A 206 3.50 -20.72 20.50
C SER A 206 2.89 -19.56 21.30
N VAL A 207 3.56 -19.08 22.34
CA VAL A 207 2.98 -18.17 23.36
C VAL A 207 3.51 -16.74 23.22
N TYR A 208 4.71 -16.59 22.68
CA TYR A 208 5.38 -15.32 22.46
C TYR A 208 6.03 -15.36 21.08
N ARG A 209 6.60 -14.25 20.66
CA ARG A 209 7.30 -14.13 19.38
C ARG A 209 8.76 -14.61 19.54
N HIS A 210 9.42 -15.00 18.46
CA HIS A 210 10.74 -15.62 18.57
C HIS A 210 11.74 -14.61 19.16
N PRO A 211 12.51 -14.96 20.22
CA PRO A 211 13.28 -13.99 20.99
C PRO A 211 14.30 -13.25 20.13
N GLU A 212 15.03 -13.94 19.25
CA GLU A 212 15.98 -13.28 18.33
C GLU A 212 15.30 -12.25 17.41
N LEU A 213 14.07 -12.52 16.96
CA LEU A 213 13.31 -11.63 16.07
C LEU A 213 12.61 -10.49 16.82
N ASP A 214 12.40 -10.65 18.13
CA ASP A 214 11.88 -9.62 19.02
C ASP A 214 12.99 -8.65 19.45
N HIS A 215 14.16 -9.17 19.82
CA HIS A 215 15.30 -8.36 20.19
C HIS A 215 15.73 -7.40 19.09
N ASP A 216 15.66 -7.80 17.82
CA ASP A 216 15.96 -6.90 16.70
C ASP A 216 15.00 -5.71 16.62
N LYS A 217 13.71 -5.92 16.91
CA LYS A 217 12.75 -4.80 16.96
C LYS A 217 13.04 -3.85 18.11
N LEU A 218 13.33 -4.40 19.29
CA LEU A 218 13.66 -3.63 20.48
C LEU A 218 14.93 -2.80 20.28
N LYS A 219 15.98 -3.40 19.70
CA LYS A 219 17.21 -2.68 19.33
C LYS A 219 16.90 -1.52 18.37
N ILE A 220 16.10 -1.75 17.33
CA ILE A 220 15.72 -0.68 16.37
C ILE A 220 14.99 0.45 17.07
N THR A 221 14.07 0.15 18.01
CA THR A 221 13.36 1.20 18.76
C THR A 221 14.30 1.97 19.67
N ASP A 222 15.20 1.28 20.36
CA ASP A 222 16.17 1.90 21.26
C ASP A 222 17.13 2.81 20.49
N TYR A 223 17.62 2.37 19.33
CA TYR A 223 18.44 3.20 18.44
C TYR A 223 17.69 4.43 17.91
N ARG A 224 16.40 4.30 17.59
CA ARG A 224 15.59 5.45 17.15
C ARG A 224 15.39 6.45 18.28
N GLN A 225 15.07 5.98 19.48
CA GLN A 225 14.91 6.83 20.66
C GLN A 225 16.22 7.53 21.02
N GLN A 226 17.35 6.81 21.01
CA GLN A 226 18.66 7.41 21.22
C GLN A 226 18.99 8.47 20.16
N ARG A 227 18.67 8.22 18.88
CA ARG A 227 18.86 9.20 17.81
C ARG A 227 18.03 10.47 18.02
N ASP A 228 16.78 10.34 18.46
CA ASP A 228 15.90 11.48 18.75
C ASP A 228 16.30 12.24 20.02
N ILE A 229 17.09 11.63 20.91
CA ILE A 229 17.67 12.28 22.11
C ILE A 229 18.99 12.98 21.77
N ILE A 230 19.78 12.41 20.85
CA ILE A 230 21.11 12.90 20.47
C ILE A 230 21.04 14.06 19.46
N ASN A 231 19.95 14.17 18.67
CA ASN A 231 19.70 15.29 17.75
C ASN A 231 18.59 16.19 18.27
#